data_AF-A0A965NDB2-F1
#
_entry.id   AF-A0A965NDB2-F1
#
_cell.length_a   1.000
_cell.length_b   1.000
_cell.length_c   1.000
_cell.angle_alpha   90.00
_cell.angle_beta   90.00
_cell.angle_gamma   90.00
#
_symmetry.space_group_name_H-M   'P 1'
#
loop_
_entity.id
_entity.type
_entity.pdbx_description
1 polymer ?
#
loop_
_entity_poly.entity_id
_entity_poly.type
_entity_poly.pdbx_seq_one_letter_code
_entity_poly.pdbx_strand_id
1 'polypeptide(L)' 'MLLGFNPDSPIEGRRVVVTGIGATTCAGIGTQALWHALLSGLTPDDRHVPSFDASHLGGPKELRRLDPFTLFS' A
#
# COMPACT_ATOMS: atom_id res chain seq x y z
N MET A 1 23.54 0.75 -0.22
CA MET A 1 22.89 1.95 -0.78
C MET A 1 23.98 3.01 -0.91
N LEU A 2 24.30 3.48 -2.12
CA LEU A 2 25.35 4.48 -2.38
C LEU A 2 24.91 5.92 -2.09
N LEU A 3 23.70 6.10 -1.57
CA LEU A 3 23.12 7.36 -1.12
C LEU A 3 23.12 7.35 0.40
N GLY A 4 23.62 8.41 1.03
CA GLY A 4 23.62 8.53 2.48
C GLY A 4 23.93 9.94 2.96
N PHE A 5 23.74 10.14 4.27
CA PHE A 5 24.18 11.35 5.00
C PHE A 5 25.57 11.16 5.60
N ASN A 6 26.23 10.04 5.32
CA ASN A 6 27.57 9.77 5.81
C ASN A 6 28.56 10.68 5.03
N PRO A 7 29.43 11.44 5.71
CA PRO A 7 30.48 12.22 5.05
C PRO A 7 31.38 11.42 4.10
N ASP A 8 31.49 10.10 4.26
CA ASP A 8 32.28 9.23 3.37
C ASP A 8 31.50 8.76 2.12
N SER A 9 30.26 9.21 1.94
CA SER A 9 29.42 8.77 0.83
C SER A 9 29.80 9.51 -0.46
N PRO A 10 29.98 8.80 -1.60
CA PRO A 10 30.38 9.42 -2.85
C PRO A 10 29.27 10.27 -3.50
N ILE A 11 28.03 10.18 -3.00
CA ILE A 11 26.87 10.93 -3.49
C ILE A 11 26.11 11.52 -2.29
N GLU A 12 26.01 12.86 -2.22
CA GLU A 12 25.28 13.56 -1.17
C GLU A 12 23.76 13.32 -1.31
N GLY A 13 23.18 12.63 -0.33
CA GLY A 13 21.74 12.35 -0.30
C GLY A 13 20.91 13.49 0.33
N ARG A 14 19.62 13.57 -0.02
CA ARG A 14 18.64 14.43 0.68
C ARG A 14 17.88 13.63 1.74
N ARG A 15 17.55 14.28 2.87
CA ARG A 15 16.70 13.71 3.93
C ARG A 15 15.30 13.49 3.38
N VAL A 16 14.92 12.23 3.25
CA VAL A 16 13.59 11.80 2.84
C VAL A 16 12.98 11.03 4.00
N VAL A 17 11.71 11.34 4.30
CA VAL A 17 10.93 10.67 5.33
C VAL A 17 9.61 10.19 4.74
N VAL A 18 9.07 9.12 5.30
CA VAL A 18 7.74 8.62 4.95
C VAL A 18 6.72 9.41 5.76
N THR A 19 5.82 10.13 5.07
CA THR A 19 4.77 10.96 5.71
C THR A 19 3.38 10.33 5.66
N GLY A 20 3.19 9.29 4.85
CA GLY A 20 1.91 8.62 4.69
C GLY A 20 2.09 7.20 4.15
N ILE A 21 1.18 6.32 4.57
CA ILE A 21 1.11 4.93 4.14
C ILE A 21 -0.36 4.61 3.88
N GLY A 22 -0.65 4.01 2.73
CA GLY A 22 -1.94 3.39 2.41
C GLY A 22 -1.73 1.91 2.11
N ALA A 23 -2.71 1.08 2.46
CA ALA A 23 -2.63 -0.36 2.24
C ALA A 23 -4.00 -0.92 1.88
N THR A 24 -4.05 -1.74 0.84
CA THR A 24 -5.21 -2.53 0.42
C THR A 24 -4.77 -3.98 0.38
N THR A 25 -5.24 -4.80 1.32
CA THR A 25 -4.71 -6.16 1.53
C THR A 25 -5.83 -7.16 1.84
N CYS A 26 -5.53 -8.46 1.85
CA CYS A 26 -6.48 -9.47 2.31
C CYS A 26 -6.79 -9.38 3.80
N ALA A 27 -5.91 -8.75 4.59
CA ALA A 27 -6.18 -8.43 5.99
C ALA A 27 -7.20 -7.29 6.17
N GLY A 28 -7.59 -6.61 5.09
CA GLY A 28 -8.52 -5.49 5.08
C GLY A 28 -7.98 -4.27 4.34
N ILE A 29 -8.85 -3.25 4.26
CA ILE A 29 -8.56 -1.95 3.66
C ILE A 29 -8.07 -0.98 4.74
N GLY A 30 -6.96 -0.30 4.47
CA GLY A 30 -6.36 0.69 5.33
C GLY A 30 -5.21 0.16 6.18
N THR A 31 -4.31 1.08 6.56
CA THR A 31 -3.06 0.78 7.28
C THR A 31 -3.31 0.17 8.66
N GLN A 32 -4.39 0.56 9.35
CA GLN A 32 -4.74 0.00 10.67
C GLN A 32 -5.15 -1.47 10.59
N ALA A 33 -5.93 -1.85 9.57
CA ALA A 33 -6.34 -3.24 9.38
C ALA A 33 -5.13 -4.14 9.12
N LEU A 34 -4.25 -3.71 8.21
CA LEU A 34 -2.99 -4.40 7.97
C LEU A 34 -2.13 -4.50 9.23
N TRP A 35 -1.98 -3.39 9.97
CA TRP A 35 -1.13 -3.36 11.17
C TRP A 35 -1.63 -4.31 12.26
N HIS A 36 -2.94 -4.30 12.55
CA HIS A 36 -3.51 -5.21 13.55
C HIS A 36 -3.37 -6.68 13.16
N ALA A 37 -3.55 -7.02 11.88
CA ALA A 37 -3.37 -8.40 11.41
C ALA A 37 -1.91 -8.86 11.51
N LEU A 38 -0.94 -7.99 11.18
CA LEU A 38 0.47 -8.31 11.34
C LEU A 38 0.85 -8.54 12.81
N LEU A 39 0.31 -7.72 13.72
CA LEU A 39 0.56 -7.87 15.16
C LEU A 39 -0.14 -9.09 15.78
N SER A 40 -1.28 -9.52 15.23
CA SER A 40 -2.00 -10.69 15.75
C SER A 40 -1.34 -12.02 15.37
N GLY A 41 -0.52 -12.04 14.32
CA GLY A 41 0.10 -13.26 13.78
C GLY A 41 -0.90 -14.20 13.11
N LEU A 42 -2.16 -13.78 12.94
CA LEU A 42 -3.21 -14.56 12.29
C LEU A 42 -3.19 -14.26 10.80
N THR A 43 -3.06 -15.31 10.00
CA THR A 43 -3.19 -15.19 8.54
C THR A 43 -4.66 -15.30 8.16
N PRO A 44 -5.21 -14.36 7.37
CA PRO A 44 -6.55 -14.50 6.83
C PRO A 44 -6.70 -15.78 6.00
N ASP A 45 -7.80 -16.51 6.18
CA ASP A 45 -8.09 -17.73 5.42
C ASP A 45 -8.30 -17.47 3.93
N ASP A 46 -8.87 -16.30 3.60
CA ASP A 46 -9.04 -15.82 2.23
C ASP A 46 -7.94 -14.82 1.85
N ARG A 47 -7.49 -14.90 0.60
CA ARG A 47 -6.45 -14.03 0.02
C ARG A 47 -7.01 -12.88 -0.82
N HIS A 48 -8.33 -12.76 -0.92
CA HIS A 48 -8.98 -11.61 -1.57
C HIS A 48 -9.07 -10.40 -0.65
N VAL A 49 -9.14 -9.21 -1.24
CA VAL A 49 -9.43 -7.97 -0.51
C VAL A 49 -10.90 -7.97 -0.12
N PRO A 50 -11.25 -7.93 1.18
CA PRO A 50 -12.64 -7.99 1.61
C PRO A 50 -13.38 -6.68 1.30
N SER A 51 -14.63 -6.80 0.83
CA SER A 51 -15.54 -5.66 0.59
C SER A 51 -14.93 -4.52 -0.24
N PHE A 52 -14.19 -4.87 -1.29
CA PHE A 52 -13.50 -3.90 -2.13
C PHE A 52 -14.47 -3.02 -2.95
N ASP A 53 -14.35 -1.70 -2.81
CA ASP A 53 -15.11 -0.70 -3.58
C ASP A 53 -14.20 0.40 -4.16
N ALA A 54 -14.15 0.45 -5.49
CA ALA A 54 -13.39 1.43 -6.27
C ALA A 54 -14.25 2.56 -6.87
N SER A 55 -15.51 2.68 -6.46
CA SER A 55 -16.46 3.68 -7.01
C SER A 55 -15.96 5.13 -6.93
N HIS A 56 -15.03 5.42 -6.00
CA HIS A 56 -14.39 6.71 -5.87
C HIS A 56 -13.42 7.07 -7.01
N LEU A 57 -12.94 6.08 -7.78
CA LEU A 57 -12.03 6.29 -8.91
C LEU A 57 -12.78 6.67 -10.20
N GLY A 58 -14.08 6.36 -10.30
CA GLY A 58 -14.86 6.66 -11.49
C GLY A 58 -16.15 5.84 -11.63
N GLY A 59 -16.84 6.06 -12.74
CA GLY A 59 -18.10 5.39 -13.04
C GLY A 59 -17.90 3.93 -13.47
N PRO A 60 -18.99 3.12 -13.54
CA PRO A 60 -18.90 1.70 -13.90
C PRO A 60 -18.23 1.42 -15.25
N LYS A 61 -18.27 2.37 -16.20
CA LYS A 61 -17.61 2.23 -17.51
C LYS A 61 -16.09 2.36 -17.40
N GLU A 62 -15.61 3.24 -16.52
CA GLU A 62 -14.18 3.50 -16.31
C GLU A 62 -13.56 2.35 -15.52
N LEU A 63 -14.23 1.90 -14.45
CA LEU A 63 -13.74 0.80 -13.61
C LEU A 63 -13.55 -0.52 -14.39
N ARG A 64 -14.41 -0.80 -15.39
CA ARG A 64 -14.28 -2.01 -16.24
C ARG A 64 -13.09 -1.98 -17.19
N ARG A 65 -12.43 -0.84 -17.36
CA ARG A 65 -11.26 -0.66 -18.24
C ARG A 65 -9.94 -0.77 -17.49
N LEU A 66 -10.00 -0.82 -16.16
CA LEU A 66 -8.83 -0.97 -15.30
C LEU A 66 -8.72 -2.43 -14.88
N ASP A 67 -7.49 -2.94 -14.83
CA ASP A 67 -7.26 -4.23 -14.21
C ASP A 67 -7.43 -4.14 -12.68
N PRO A 68 -7.72 -5.24 -11.99
CA PRO A 68 -7.89 -5.23 -10.53
C PRO A 68 -6.70 -4.68 -9.74
N PHE A 69 -5.46 -4.87 -10.19
CA PHE A 69 -4.29 -4.32 -9.50
C PHE A 69 -4.28 -2.79 -9.57
N THR A 70 -4.61 -2.20 -10.72
CA THR A 70 -4.78 -0.75 -10.85
C THR A 70 -5.91 -0.21 -9.99
N LEU A 71 -6.93 -1.01 -9.70
CA LEU A 71 -8.02 -0.59 -8.81
C LEU A 71 -7.58 -0.53 -7.33
N PHE A 72 -6.53 -1.23 -6.92
CA PHE A 72 -6.09 -1.28 -5.52
C PHE A 72 -5.21 -0.10 -5.06
N SER A 73 -4.80 0.76 -5.98
CA SER A 73 -3.90 1.91 -5.74
C SER A 73 -4.63 3.20 -5.41
#